data_AF-A0A1E2RYE2-F1
#
_entry.id   AF-A0A1E2RYE2-F1
#
_cell.length_a   1.000
_cell.length_b   1.000
_cell.length_c   1.000
_cell.angle_alpha   90.00
_cell.angle_beta   90.00
_cell.angle_gamma   90.00
#
_symmetry.space_group_name_H-M   'P 1'
#
loop_
_entity.id
_entity.type
_entity.pdbx_description
1 polymer ?
#
loop_
_entity_poly.entity_id
_entity_poly.type
_entity_poly.pdbx_seq_one_letter_code
_entity_poly.pdbx_strand_id
1 'polypeptide(L)'
;MIGDIADLELCDGLASARFTIDLTAPTRNVDVAARLEQVDVSPCLQLLSMQLPVQGRANLKGEFKTSGQSWSDFLAQVSGNVLIDANNGSLPVDVGSLMSEDVPIETVGWASSPVTSFGSLNTSCRVAAAQIWCQRFSMETPQGPVSGSGKIDIASSSLDWELMLPTVLTSRDAPAPAPGLRKVTLRGPADAPIISRDTGVPQPDLPAAPQPITPN
;
A
#
# COMPACT_ATOMS: atom_id res chain seq x y z
N MET A 1 -23.66 -18.48 15.95
CA MET A 1 -22.60 -19.48 16.23
C MET A 1 -21.30 -18.73 16.47
N ILE A 2 -20.46 -19.16 17.42
CA ILE A 2 -19.14 -18.57 17.68
C ILE A 2 -18.10 -19.67 17.52
N GLY A 3 -16.93 -19.33 16.98
CA GLY A 3 -15.79 -20.23 16.93
C GLY A 3 -14.46 -19.47 16.93
N ASP A 4 -13.39 -20.23 17.11
CA ASP A 4 -12.03 -19.75 17.25
C ASP A 4 -11.04 -20.66 16.51
N ILE A 5 -9.98 -20.05 16.02
CA ILE A 5 -8.80 -20.66 15.40
C ILE A 5 -7.62 -20.14 16.20
N ALA A 6 -6.84 -21.04 16.79
CA ALA A 6 -5.60 -20.73 17.47
C ALA A 6 -4.43 -21.43 16.77
N ASP A 7 -3.29 -20.75 16.71
CA ASP A 7 -1.99 -21.29 16.32
C ASP A 7 -1.99 -22.05 14.98
N LEU A 8 -2.64 -21.48 13.96
CA LEU A 8 -2.55 -21.97 12.59
C LEU A 8 -1.27 -21.44 11.95
N GLU A 9 -0.42 -22.31 11.43
CA GLU A 9 0.72 -21.88 10.62
C GLU A 9 0.23 -21.30 9.28
N LEU A 10 0.63 -20.05 9.00
CA LEU A 10 0.27 -19.34 7.77
C LEU A 10 1.42 -18.41 7.37
N CYS A 11 1.87 -18.49 6.11
CA CYS A 11 2.95 -17.65 5.58
C CYS A 11 4.23 -17.67 6.44
N ASP A 12 4.63 -18.85 6.92
CA ASP A 12 5.79 -19.03 7.83
C ASP A 12 5.71 -18.24 9.15
N GLY A 13 4.48 -17.89 9.55
CA GLY A 13 4.14 -17.27 10.83
C GLY A 13 2.92 -17.93 11.46
N LEU A 14 2.36 -17.26 12.48
CA LEU A 14 1.23 -17.77 13.25
C LEU A 14 -0.03 -16.94 12.98
N ALA A 15 -1.16 -17.63 12.79
CA ALA A 15 -2.47 -17.05 12.59
C ALA A 15 -3.42 -17.47 13.71
N SER A 16 -4.17 -16.50 14.22
CA SER A 16 -5.30 -16.73 15.12
C SER A 16 -6.49 -15.91 14.66
N ALA A 17 -7.70 -16.45 14.86
CA ALA A 17 -8.93 -15.76 14.50
C ALA A 17 -10.07 -16.16 15.42
N ARG A 18 -10.98 -15.21 15.67
CA ARG A 18 -12.27 -15.47 16.28
C ARG A 18 -13.35 -15.03 15.31
N PHE A 19 -14.36 -15.86 15.12
CA PHE A 19 -15.47 -15.54 14.22
C PHE A 19 -16.83 -15.75 14.89
N THR A 20 -17.79 -14.90 14.50
CA THR A 20 -19.19 -14.99 14.92
C THR A 20 -20.05 -15.01 13.67
N ILE A 21 -20.92 -16.00 13.56
CA ILE A 21 -21.83 -16.17 12.43
C ILE A 21 -23.27 -15.98 12.92
N ASP A 22 -23.96 -15.02 12.32
CA ASP A 22 -25.41 -14.85 12.49
C ASP A 22 -26.15 -15.79 11.54
N LEU A 23 -26.89 -16.74 12.13
CA LEU A 23 -27.69 -17.72 11.40
C LEU A 23 -29.18 -17.35 11.35
N THR A 24 -29.57 -16.20 11.93
CA THR A 24 -30.97 -15.76 11.98
C THR A 24 -31.37 -14.94 10.76
N ALA A 25 -30.40 -14.30 10.09
CA ALA A 25 -30.62 -13.52 8.88
C ALA A 25 -30.60 -14.41 7.62
N PRO A 26 -31.38 -14.07 6.57
CA PRO A 26 -31.35 -14.78 5.28
C PRO A 26 -29.97 -14.77 4.62
N THR A 27 -29.23 -13.68 4.82
CA THR A 27 -27.82 -13.52 4.46
C THR A 27 -26.97 -13.81 5.68
N ARG A 28 -26.07 -14.81 5.58
CA ARG A 28 -25.16 -15.16 6.68
C ARG A 28 -24.13 -14.06 6.85
N ASN A 29 -24.26 -13.30 7.93
CA ASN A 29 -23.29 -12.30 8.31
C ASN A 29 -22.22 -12.94 9.20
N VAL A 30 -20.96 -12.60 8.94
CA VAL A 30 -19.81 -13.10 9.68
C VAL A 30 -18.97 -11.93 10.16
N ASP A 31 -18.78 -11.82 11.47
CA ASP A 31 -17.79 -10.94 12.09
C ASP A 31 -16.53 -11.75 12.38
N VAL A 32 -15.35 -11.24 12.01
CA VAL A 32 -14.05 -11.90 12.18
C VAL A 32 -13.07 -10.93 12.83
N ALA A 33 -12.44 -11.34 13.92
CA ALA A 33 -11.26 -10.69 14.47
C ALA A 33 -10.06 -11.60 14.24
N ALA A 34 -9.06 -11.15 13.50
CA ALA A 34 -7.90 -11.94 13.10
C ALA A 34 -6.59 -11.28 13.52
N ARG A 35 -5.60 -12.11 13.83
CA ARG A 35 -4.24 -11.69 14.14
C ARG A 35 -3.25 -12.62 13.45
N LEU A 36 -2.30 -12.02 12.75
CA LEU A 36 -1.16 -12.69 12.15
C LEU A 36 0.12 -12.20 12.83
N GLU A 37 1.02 -13.11 13.16
CA GLU A 37 2.28 -12.79 13.83
C GLU A 37 3.46 -13.35 13.04
N GLN A 38 4.47 -12.49 12.85
CA GLN A 38 5.75 -12.84 12.24
C GLN A 38 5.62 -13.52 10.86
N VAL A 39 4.58 -13.18 10.10
CA VAL A 39 4.36 -13.74 8.76
C VAL A 39 5.36 -13.16 7.77
N ASP A 40 5.86 -13.99 6.86
CA ASP A 40 6.59 -13.51 5.69
C ASP A 40 5.59 -12.83 4.73
N VAL A 41 5.89 -11.58 4.39
CA VAL A 41 5.03 -10.74 3.56
C VAL A 41 4.89 -11.33 2.15
N SER A 42 5.96 -11.88 1.59
CA SER A 42 6.00 -12.33 0.19
C SER A 42 5.00 -13.48 -0.10
N PRO A 43 5.02 -14.62 0.63
CA PRO A 43 4.04 -15.68 0.41
C PRO A 43 2.61 -15.25 0.78
N CYS A 44 2.45 -14.34 1.75
CA CYS A 44 1.12 -13.83 2.13
C CYS A 44 0.48 -12.99 1.01
N LEU A 45 1.26 -12.18 0.29
CA LEU A 45 0.76 -11.43 -0.86
C LEU A 45 0.37 -12.36 -2.02
N GLN A 46 1.08 -13.47 -2.22
CA GLN A 46 0.75 -14.46 -3.25
C GLN A 46 -0.62 -15.13 -2.99
N LEU A 47 -0.99 -15.37 -1.72
CA LEU A 47 -2.33 -15.89 -1.38
C LEU A 47 -3.46 -14.93 -1.78
N LEU A 48 -3.17 -13.63 -1.84
CA LEU A 48 -4.09 -12.58 -2.30
C LEU A 48 -3.98 -12.33 -3.81
N SER A 49 -3.20 -13.13 -4.55
CA SER A 49 -2.87 -12.89 -5.96
C SER A 49 -2.27 -11.50 -6.22
N MET A 50 -1.61 -10.93 -5.20
CA MET A 50 -0.93 -9.64 -5.27
C MET A 50 0.55 -9.86 -5.58
N GLN A 51 1.00 -9.33 -6.71
CA GLN A 51 2.40 -9.39 -7.13
C GLN A 51 3.12 -8.11 -6.71
N LEU A 52 3.25 -7.91 -5.40
CA LEU A 52 4.00 -6.82 -4.81
C LEU A 52 5.36 -7.36 -4.34
N PRO A 53 6.50 -6.91 -4.90
CA PRO A 53 7.81 -7.41 -4.54
C PRO A 53 8.32 -6.81 -3.22
N VAL A 54 7.47 -6.79 -2.19
CA VAL A 54 7.80 -6.34 -0.84
C VAL A 54 8.25 -7.55 -0.03
N GLN A 55 9.37 -7.42 0.66
CA GLN A 55 9.90 -8.46 1.55
C GLN A 55 9.93 -7.96 2.99
N GLY A 56 9.92 -8.89 3.94
CA GLY A 56 10.02 -8.61 5.37
C GLY A 56 9.10 -9.49 6.18
N ARG A 57 9.10 -9.27 7.51
CA ARG A 57 8.15 -9.93 8.41
C ARG A 57 7.14 -8.94 8.94
N ALA A 58 5.87 -9.33 8.96
CA ALA A 58 4.77 -8.49 9.39
C ALA A 58 3.97 -9.13 10.54
N ASN A 59 3.44 -8.25 11.38
CA ASN A 59 2.33 -8.55 12.26
C ASN A 59 1.10 -7.82 11.71
N LEU A 60 -0.05 -8.50 11.70
CA LEU A 60 -1.31 -7.92 11.26
C LEU A 60 -2.36 -8.12 12.33
N LYS A 61 -3.19 -7.11 12.54
CA LYS A 61 -4.40 -7.21 13.35
C LYS A 61 -5.55 -6.64 12.57
N GLY A 62 -6.61 -7.42 12.40
CA GLY A 62 -7.76 -7.00 11.62
C GLY A 62 -9.09 -7.36 12.27
N GLU A 63 -10.08 -6.50 12.03
CA GLU A 63 -11.47 -6.73 12.38
C GLU A 63 -12.31 -6.51 11.12
N PHE A 64 -13.04 -7.55 10.73
CA PHE A 64 -13.73 -7.64 9.45
C PHE A 64 -15.17 -8.09 9.64
N LYS A 65 -16.03 -7.60 8.75
CA LYS A 65 -17.39 -8.06 8.56
C LYS A 65 -17.56 -8.48 7.12
N THR A 66 -18.24 -9.58 6.90
CA THR A 66 -18.50 -10.09 5.56
C THR A 66 -19.83 -10.82 5.52
N SER A 67 -20.30 -11.08 4.32
CA SER A 67 -21.38 -12.02 4.07
C SER A 67 -21.10 -12.77 2.77
N GLY A 68 -21.95 -13.74 2.43
CA GLY A 68 -21.82 -14.55 1.23
C GLY A 68 -21.57 -16.03 1.49
N GLN A 69 -21.44 -16.80 0.40
CA GLN A 69 -21.31 -18.26 0.47
C GLN A 69 -20.04 -18.79 -0.21
N SER A 70 -19.33 -17.92 -0.94
CA SER A 70 -18.09 -18.24 -1.64
C SER A 70 -16.94 -17.32 -1.24
N TRP A 71 -15.71 -17.69 -1.60
CA TRP A 71 -14.52 -16.85 -1.40
C TRP A 71 -14.60 -15.53 -2.19
N SER A 72 -15.17 -15.55 -3.39
CA SER A 72 -15.42 -14.34 -4.16
C SER A 72 -16.43 -13.42 -3.49
N ASP A 73 -17.50 -13.96 -2.91
CA ASP A 73 -18.47 -13.14 -2.16
C ASP A 73 -17.80 -12.54 -0.92
N PHE A 74 -16.98 -13.33 -0.23
CA PHE A 74 -16.20 -12.88 0.91
C PHE A 74 -15.35 -11.66 0.54
N LEU A 75 -14.51 -11.75 -0.49
CA LEU A 75 -13.66 -10.62 -0.90
C LEU A 75 -14.46 -9.40 -1.38
N ALA A 76 -15.60 -9.62 -2.03
CA ALA A 76 -16.46 -8.54 -2.51
C ALA A 76 -17.22 -7.83 -1.38
N GLN A 77 -17.52 -8.54 -0.28
CA GLN A 77 -18.37 -8.05 0.81
C GLN A 77 -17.60 -7.78 2.11
N VAL A 78 -16.32 -8.16 2.18
CA VAL A 78 -15.48 -7.89 3.34
C VAL A 78 -15.34 -6.38 3.52
N SER A 79 -15.58 -5.95 4.75
CA SER A 79 -15.39 -4.58 5.19
C SER A 79 -14.77 -4.56 6.58
N GLY A 80 -13.88 -3.62 6.87
CA GLY A 80 -13.19 -3.65 8.16
C GLY A 80 -12.01 -2.71 8.27
N ASN A 81 -11.25 -2.89 9.34
CA ASN A 81 -9.98 -2.19 9.57
C ASN A 81 -8.87 -3.21 9.76
N VAL A 82 -7.67 -2.87 9.28
CA VAL A 82 -6.46 -3.65 9.46
C VAL A 82 -5.31 -2.73 9.88
N LEU A 83 -4.56 -3.18 10.87
CA LEU A 83 -3.27 -2.61 11.29
C LEU A 83 -2.18 -3.56 10.83
N ILE A 84 -1.12 -3.00 10.25
CA ILE A 84 0.01 -3.76 9.73
C ILE A 84 1.28 -3.11 10.25
N ASP A 85 2.11 -3.91 10.91
CA ASP A 85 3.43 -3.53 11.40
C ASP A 85 4.45 -4.51 10.82
N ALA A 86 5.29 -4.05 9.88
CA ALA A 86 6.34 -4.83 9.26
C ALA A 86 7.71 -4.33 9.67
N ASN A 87 8.68 -5.24 9.77
CA ASN A 87 10.03 -4.94 10.22
C ASN A 87 11.07 -5.66 9.36
N ASN A 88 12.27 -5.08 9.31
CA ASN A 88 13.45 -5.65 8.65
C ASN A 88 13.15 -6.11 7.21
N GLY A 89 12.55 -5.22 6.43
CA GLY A 89 12.08 -5.54 5.08
C GLY A 89 12.79 -4.75 3.99
N SER A 90 12.33 -4.96 2.76
CA SER A 90 12.87 -4.28 1.59
C SER A 90 11.80 -4.01 0.55
N LEU A 91 11.99 -2.92 -0.19
CA LEU A 91 11.18 -2.49 -1.32
C LEU A 91 12.11 -2.21 -2.52
N PRO A 92 11.85 -2.80 -3.71
CA PRO A 92 12.61 -2.58 -4.93
C PRO A 92 12.28 -1.21 -5.54
N VAL A 93 12.61 -0.16 -4.81
CA VAL A 93 12.54 1.24 -5.21
C VAL A 93 13.83 1.88 -4.72
N ASP A 94 14.44 2.73 -5.52
CA ASP A 94 15.59 3.54 -5.10
C ASP A 94 15.12 4.84 -4.43
N VAL A 95 14.83 4.78 -3.13
CA VAL A 95 14.40 5.94 -2.35
C VAL A 95 15.49 7.02 -2.33
N GLY A 96 16.78 6.64 -2.36
CA GLY A 96 17.89 7.59 -2.41
C GLY A 96 17.88 8.46 -3.66
N SER A 97 17.78 7.83 -4.83
CA SER A 97 17.66 8.54 -6.10
C SER A 97 16.38 9.38 -6.16
N LEU A 98 15.28 8.89 -5.57
CA LEU A 98 14.03 9.66 -5.46
C LEU A 98 14.16 10.92 -4.59
N MET A 99 15.13 10.98 -3.68
CA MET A 99 15.39 12.12 -2.78
C MET A 99 16.39 13.16 -3.31
N SER A 100 17.34 12.76 -4.18
CA SER A 100 18.56 13.53 -4.47
C SER A 100 18.50 14.48 -5.68
N GLU A 101 17.48 14.40 -6.55
CA GLU A 101 17.44 15.15 -7.80
C GLU A 101 16.16 16.00 -7.96
N ASP A 102 16.28 17.16 -8.60
CA ASP A 102 15.15 18.06 -8.93
C ASP A 102 14.51 17.78 -10.30
N VAL A 103 14.97 16.73 -11.01
CA VAL A 103 14.43 16.37 -12.34
C VAL A 103 13.18 15.52 -12.19
N PRO A 104 12.09 15.73 -12.95
CA PRO A 104 10.99 14.79 -13.00
C PRO A 104 11.51 13.39 -13.38
N ILE A 105 11.18 12.39 -12.57
CA ILE A 105 11.42 10.99 -12.90
C ILE A 105 10.06 10.36 -13.12
N GLU A 106 9.91 9.66 -14.23
CA GLU A 106 8.84 8.71 -14.48
C GLU A 106 9.49 7.40 -14.89
N THR A 107 9.33 6.37 -14.06
CA THR A 107 9.87 5.04 -14.32
C THR A 107 8.74 4.03 -14.25
N VAL A 108 8.74 3.10 -15.20
CA VAL A 108 7.80 1.98 -15.22
C VAL A 108 8.42 0.81 -14.49
N GLY A 109 7.65 0.26 -13.57
CA GLY A 109 8.00 -0.94 -12.80
C GLY A 109 8.85 -0.66 -11.58
N TRP A 110 9.02 -1.73 -10.81
CA TRP A 110 9.91 -1.75 -9.66
C TRP A 110 11.37 -1.68 -10.10
N ALA A 111 12.19 -0.96 -9.33
CA ALA A 111 13.63 -0.87 -9.58
C ALA A 111 14.29 -2.22 -9.30
N SER A 112 15.00 -2.77 -10.28
CA SER A 112 15.77 -4.01 -10.08
C SER A 112 16.96 -3.81 -9.14
N SER A 113 17.48 -2.58 -9.05
CA SER A 113 18.56 -2.15 -8.15
C SER A 113 18.73 -0.62 -8.27
N PRO A 114 19.06 0.10 -7.17
CA PRO A 114 19.17 -0.41 -5.80
C PRO A 114 17.79 -0.64 -5.16
N VAL A 115 17.77 -1.56 -4.19
CA VAL A 115 16.61 -1.86 -3.34
C VAL A 115 16.71 -1.02 -2.07
N THR A 116 15.61 -0.44 -1.60
CA THR A 116 15.56 0.27 -0.32
C THR A 116 15.18 -0.70 0.80
N SER A 117 16.05 -0.82 1.81
CA SER A 117 15.71 -1.50 3.05
C SER A 117 14.95 -0.58 4.00
N PHE A 118 14.14 -1.17 4.89
CA PHE A 118 13.47 -0.45 5.96
C PHE A 118 13.58 -1.20 7.29
N GLY A 119 13.73 -0.44 8.37
CA GLY A 119 13.75 -0.98 9.74
C GLY A 119 12.34 -1.31 10.23
N SER A 120 11.40 -0.40 9.99
CA SER A 120 9.99 -0.55 10.34
C SER A 120 9.08 0.07 9.28
N LEU A 121 7.88 -0.46 9.17
CA LEU A 121 6.78 0.01 8.32
C LEU A 121 5.48 -0.18 9.11
N ASN A 122 4.72 0.89 9.28
CA ASN A 122 3.45 0.84 10.00
C ASN A 122 2.35 1.46 9.13
N THR A 123 1.21 0.80 9.04
CA THR A 123 0.05 1.32 8.31
C THR A 123 -1.27 0.92 8.97
N SER A 124 -2.25 1.81 8.82
CA SER A 124 -3.63 1.60 9.26
C SER A 124 -4.53 1.77 8.05
N CYS A 125 -5.24 0.69 7.71
CA CYS A 125 -6.02 0.63 6.49
C CYS A 125 -7.47 0.21 6.76
N ARG A 126 -8.37 0.67 5.91
CA ARG A 126 -9.74 0.20 5.79
C ARG A 126 -9.84 -0.73 4.62
N VAL A 127 -10.59 -1.81 4.78
CA VAL A 127 -10.92 -2.73 3.71
C VAL A 127 -12.40 -2.57 3.40
N ALA A 128 -12.76 -2.48 2.12
CA ALA A 128 -14.14 -2.57 1.65
C ALA A 128 -14.15 -2.89 0.16
N ALA A 129 -15.09 -3.73 -0.30
CA ALA A 129 -15.32 -3.98 -1.73
C ALA A 129 -14.04 -4.34 -2.52
N ALA A 130 -13.26 -5.29 -2.00
CA ALA A 130 -11.96 -5.72 -2.55
C ALA A 130 -10.90 -4.60 -2.68
N GLN A 131 -11.08 -3.48 -1.98
CA GLN A 131 -10.15 -2.36 -1.95
C GLN A 131 -9.63 -2.14 -0.52
N ILE A 132 -8.34 -1.83 -0.42
CA ILE A 132 -7.65 -1.48 0.83
C ILE A 132 -7.25 -0.02 0.73
N TRP A 133 -7.74 0.84 1.64
CA TRP A 133 -7.34 2.24 1.74
C TRP A 133 -6.56 2.49 3.01
N CYS A 134 -5.33 2.96 2.86
CA CYS A 134 -4.45 3.27 3.98
C CYS A 134 -4.37 4.79 4.14
N GLN A 135 -4.94 5.31 5.23
CA GLN A 135 -4.94 6.75 5.50
C GLN A 135 -3.57 7.26 5.98
N ARG A 136 -2.79 6.36 6.59
CA ARG A 136 -1.47 6.66 7.09
C ARG A 136 -0.56 5.46 6.84
N PHE A 137 0.57 5.76 6.24
CA PHE A 137 1.72 4.91 6.08
C PHE A 137 2.94 5.65 6.64
N SER A 138 3.80 4.94 7.35
CA SER A 138 5.08 5.43 7.84
C SER A 138 6.11 4.31 7.73
N MET A 139 7.28 4.63 7.18
CA MET A 139 8.36 3.67 6.98
C MET A 139 9.69 4.33 7.31
N GLU A 140 10.50 3.66 8.12
CA GLU A 140 11.84 4.13 8.50
C GLU A 140 12.89 3.49 7.59
N THR A 141 13.56 4.31 6.78
CA THR A 141 14.64 3.89 5.87
C THR A 141 15.99 4.46 6.32
N PRO A 142 17.13 3.90 5.87
CA PRO A 142 18.45 4.50 6.12
C PRO A 142 18.58 5.96 5.67
N GLN A 143 17.81 6.37 4.66
CA GLN A 143 17.81 7.72 4.10
C GLN A 143 16.87 8.68 4.84
N GLY A 144 16.00 8.15 5.71
CA GLY A 144 15.07 8.92 6.55
C GLY A 144 13.64 8.37 6.54
N PRO A 145 12.73 9.03 7.27
CA PRO A 145 11.34 8.61 7.37
C PRO A 145 10.57 8.90 6.08
N VAL A 146 9.87 7.90 5.57
CA VAL A 146 8.93 8.03 4.45
C VAL A 146 7.52 7.94 5.03
N SER A 147 6.64 8.86 4.65
CA SER A 147 5.23 8.83 5.05
C SER A 147 4.33 8.84 3.84
N GLY A 148 3.05 8.48 3.98
CA GLY A 148 2.15 8.50 2.83
C GLY A 148 0.75 8.03 3.11
N SER A 149 -0.02 7.91 2.03
CA SER A 149 -1.35 7.33 2.01
C SER A 149 -1.64 6.78 0.62
N GLY A 150 -2.60 5.88 0.52
CA GLY A 150 -2.91 5.28 -0.77
C GLY A 150 -3.96 4.21 -0.70
N LYS A 151 -4.14 3.54 -1.82
CA LYS A 151 -5.06 2.43 -1.97
C LYS A 151 -4.46 1.31 -2.79
N ILE A 152 -4.96 0.12 -2.54
CA ILE A 152 -4.70 -1.10 -3.30
C ILE A 152 -6.06 -1.66 -3.69
N ASP A 153 -6.22 -1.99 -4.97
CA ASP A 153 -7.39 -2.70 -5.48
C ASP A 153 -6.97 -4.14 -5.75
N ILE A 154 -7.49 -5.07 -4.94
CA ILE A 154 -7.11 -6.49 -4.96
C ILE A 154 -7.66 -7.14 -6.23
N ALA A 155 -8.85 -6.76 -6.66
CA ALA A 155 -9.53 -7.36 -7.81
C ALA A 155 -8.80 -7.06 -9.14
N SER A 156 -8.29 -5.84 -9.28
CA SER A 156 -7.51 -5.40 -10.45
C SER A 156 -6.00 -5.54 -10.28
N SER A 157 -5.53 -5.97 -9.10
CA SER A 157 -4.11 -6.01 -8.71
C SER A 157 -3.41 -4.68 -9.03
N SER A 158 -4.02 -3.57 -8.61
CA SER A 158 -3.51 -2.23 -8.88
C SER A 158 -3.28 -1.43 -7.59
N LEU A 159 -2.40 -0.43 -7.68
CA LEU A 159 -2.06 0.45 -6.57
C LEU A 159 -2.11 1.91 -7.01
N ASP A 160 -2.42 2.78 -6.05
CA ASP A 160 -2.38 4.24 -6.19
C ASP A 160 -1.96 4.83 -4.85
N TRP A 161 -0.69 5.21 -4.75
CA TRP A 161 -0.05 5.66 -3.54
C TRP A 161 0.61 7.01 -3.73
N GLU A 162 0.57 7.80 -2.66
CA GLU A 162 1.27 9.06 -2.52
C GLU A 162 2.18 8.98 -1.31
N LEU A 163 3.48 9.18 -1.55
CA LEU A 163 4.53 9.12 -0.56
C LEU A 163 5.21 10.50 -0.44
N MET A 164 5.53 10.87 0.79
CA MET A 164 6.32 12.04 1.15
C MET A 164 7.67 11.57 1.69
N LEU A 165 8.73 11.94 0.97
CA LEU A 165 10.10 11.61 1.28
C LEU A 165 10.82 12.85 1.82
N PRO A 166 11.83 12.71 2.69
CA PRO A 166 12.70 13.83 3.07
C PRO A 166 13.48 14.30 1.84
N THR A 167 13.73 15.60 1.72
CA THR A 167 14.59 16.14 0.67
C THR A 167 16.00 16.31 1.21
N VAL A 168 17.00 15.81 0.49
CA VAL A 168 18.41 16.07 0.80
C VAL A 168 18.97 16.99 -0.29
N LEU A 169 18.97 18.30 -0.03
CA LEU A 169 19.61 19.26 -0.94
C LEU A 169 21.12 19.27 -0.67
N THR A 170 21.89 18.65 -1.55
CA THR A 170 23.37 18.66 -1.49
C THR A 170 23.93 19.86 -2.24
N SER A 171 23.64 21.09 -1.79
CA SER A 171 24.40 22.26 -2.27
C SER A 171 25.60 22.48 -1.35
N ARG A 172 26.80 22.26 -1.89
CA ARG A 172 28.08 22.38 -1.18
C ARG A 172 28.41 23.82 -0.74
N ASP A 173 27.71 24.81 -1.32
CA ASP A 173 27.97 26.25 -1.11
C ASP A 173 26.77 27.05 -0.58
N ALA A 174 25.68 26.40 -0.13
CA ALA A 174 24.51 27.09 0.42
C ALA A 174 24.43 26.99 1.95
N PRO A 175 23.92 28.02 2.65
CA PRO A 175 23.53 27.88 4.06
C PRO A 175 22.53 26.71 4.20
N ALA A 176 22.62 26.00 5.32
CA ALA A 176 21.90 24.75 5.57
C ALA A 176 20.48 24.78 4.99
N PRO A 177 20.15 23.91 4.02
CA PRO A 177 18.84 23.91 3.41
C PRO A 177 17.79 23.57 4.45
N ALA A 178 16.64 24.26 4.40
CA ALA A 178 15.49 23.88 5.20
C ALA A 178 15.05 22.46 4.80
N PRO A 179 14.73 21.58 5.77
CA PRO A 179 14.21 20.26 5.46
C PRO A 179 12.90 20.39 4.66
N GLY A 180 12.94 19.90 3.42
CA GLY A 180 11.78 19.84 2.53
C GLY A 180 11.19 18.44 2.48
N LEU A 181 9.90 18.33 2.13
CA LEU A 181 9.28 17.06 1.78
C LEU A 181 9.07 17.00 0.26
N ARG A 182 9.34 15.84 -0.33
CA ARG A 182 9.14 15.58 -1.75
C ARG A 182 8.05 14.54 -1.94
N LYS A 183 7.12 14.84 -2.85
CA LYS A 183 6.02 13.95 -3.19
C LYS A 183 6.42 13.00 -4.32
N VAL A 184 6.18 11.71 -4.10
CA VAL A 184 6.32 10.63 -5.08
C VAL A 184 5.00 9.91 -5.17
N THR A 185 4.56 9.55 -6.37
CA THR A 185 3.39 8.70 -6.57
C THR A 185 3.76 7.37 -7.20
N LEU A 186 3.04 6.32 -6.81
CA LEU A 186 3.14 5.00 -7.40
C LEU A 186 1.73 4.65 -7.90
N ARG A 187 1.56 4.41 -9.20
CA ARG A 187 0.24 4.22 -9.81
C ARG A 187 0.23 3.12 -10.86
N GLY A 188 -0.84 2.34 -10.92
CA GLY A 188 -1.07 1.36 -11.97
C GLY A 188 -0.97 -0.09 -11.46
N PRO A 189 -0.63 -1.06 -12.32
CA PRO A 189 -0.48 -2.46 -11.93
C PRO A 189 0.51 -2.63 -10.78
N ALA A 190 0.20 -3.49 -9.83
CA ALA A 190 1.00 -3.66 -8.62
C ALA A 190 2.35 -4.35 -8.89
N ASP A 191 2.46 -5.13 -9.96
CA ASP A 191 3.68 -5.77 -10.44
C ASP A 191 4.58 -4.83 -11.26
N ALA A 192 4.01 -3.79 -11.86
CA ALA A 192 4.74 -2.83 -12.67
C ALA A 192 4.16 -1.40 -12.58
N PRO A 193 4.21 -0.74 -11.41
CA PRO A 193 3.63 0.58 -11.25
C PRO A 193 4.45 1.63 -11.97
N ILE A 194 3.80 2.72 -12.38
CA ILE A 194 4.48 3.96 -12.76
C ILE A 194 4.84 4.68 -11.46
N ILE A 195 6.14 4.89 -11.26
CA ILE A 195 6.68 5.67 -10.16
C ILE A 195 7.01 7.05 -10.71
N SER A 196 6.37 8.08 -10.18
CA SER A 196 6.59 9.45 -10.61
C SER A 196 6.93 10.37 -9.46
N ARG A 197 7.84 11.30 -9.69
CA ARG A 197 8.14 12.39 -8.78
C ARG A 197 7.31 13.61 -9.16
N ASP A 198 6.53 14.12 -8.23
CA ASP A 198 5.90 15.43 -8.40
C ASP A 198 6.98 16.51 -8.24
N THR A 199 7.11 17.37 -9.24
CA THR A 199 8.09 18.47 -9.20
C THR A 199 7.51 19.74 -8.58
N GLY A 200 6.22 19.75 -8.20
CA GLY A 200 5.56 20.97 -7.71
C GLY A 200 5.46 22.07 -8.78
N VAL A 201 5.85 21.77 -10.03
CA VAL A 201 5.62 22.65 -11.18
C VAL A 201 4.18 22.40 -11.63
N PRO A 202 3.32 23.43 -11.66
CA PRO A 202 1.98 23.28 -12.21
C PRO A 202 2.09 22.73 -13.63
N GLN A 203 1.45 21.60 -13.88
CA GLN A 203 1.31 21.07 -15.23
C GLN A 203 0.69 22.18 -16.09
N PRO A 204 1.36 22.65 -17.17
CA PRO A 204 0.78 23.69 -18.01
C PRO A 204 -0.54 23.18 -18.56
N ASP A 205 -1.59 23.98 -18.38
CA ASP A 205 -2.94 23.68 -18.86
C ASP A 205 -2.85 23.21 -20.32
N LEU A 206 -3.30 21.97 -20.57
CA LEU A 206 -3.55 21.50 -21.92
C LEU A 206 -4.49 22.52 -22.58
N PRO A 207 -4.13 23.11 -23.74
CA PRO A 207 -5.02 24.03 -24.41
C PRO A 207 -6.35 23.32 -24.67
N ALA A 208 -7.44 23.94 -24.22
CA ALA A 208 -8.79 23.42 -24.40
C ALA A 208 -9.00 23.03 -25.86
N ALA A 209 -9.59 21.85 -26.08
CA ALA A 209 -9.90 21.36 -27.41
C ALA A 209 -10.68 22.44 -28.19
N PRO A 210 -10.35 22.68 -29.47
CA PRO A 210 -11.04 23.67 -30.27
C PRO A 210 -12.53 23.33 -30.33
N GLN A 211 -13.36 24.30 -29.96
CA GLN A 211 -14.81 24.17 -30.00
C GLN A 211 -15.27 23.91 -31.44
N PRO A 212 -16.23 23.00 -31.67
CA PRO A 212 -16.73 22.72 -33.00
C PRO A 212 -17.38 23.96 -33.61
N ILE A 213 -16.94 24.32 -34.80
CA ILE A 213 -17.46 25.43 -35.58
C ILE A 213 -18.85 25.03 -36.07
N THR A 214 -19.91 25.66 -35.56
CA THR A 214 -21.25 25.51 -36.12
C THR A 214 -21.32 26.26 -37.46
N PRO A 215 -21.69 25.61 -38.58
CA PRO A 215 -21.89 26.28 -39.85
C PRO A 215 -23.21 27.07 -39.84
N ASN A 216 -23.16 28.25 -40.46
CA ASN A 216 -24.30 29.14 -40.74
C ASN A 216 -25.13 28.63 -41.93
#